data_AF-A0A3M1Z275-F1
#
_entry.id   AF-A0A3M1Z275-F1
#
_cell.length_a   1.000
_cell.length_b   1.000
_cell.length_c   1.000
_cell.angle_alpha   90.00
_cell.angle_beta   90.00
_cell.angle_gamma   90.00
#
_symmetry.space_group_name_H-M   'P 1'
#
loop_
_entity.id
_entity.type
_entity.pdbx_description
1 polymer ?
#
loop_
_entity_poly.entity_id
_entity_poly.type
_entity_poly.pdbx_seq_one_letter_code
_entity_poly.pdbx_strand_id
1 'polypeptide(L)'
;MLRFLKRVVLAAVIVAVALVAIQPENLQALGQTIQFHVKLWDLWHLYSTPPFPVALLFGAFFLLGLLVAGFHGVFERLARRAEVRKRDRRIRELEAEVEALKKQLAEVRPPAEPPAPAAPVKESPPAVPPPAEDEPTL
;
A
#
# COMPACT_ATOMS: atom_id res chain seq x y z
N MET A 1 -2.12 8.86 -5.97
CA MET A 1 -1.79 8.89 -7.43
C MET A 1 -1.34 7.55 -8.01
N LEU A 2 -0.31 6.87 -7.47
CA LEU A 2 0.24 5.64 -8.08
C LEU A 2 -0.78 4.49 -8.28
N ARG A 3 -1.73 4.33 -7.36
CA ARG A 3 -2.83 3.34 -7.49
C ARG A 3 -3.83 3.68 -8.60
N PHE A 4 -4.02 4.96 -8.89
CA PHE A 4 -4.89 5.43 -9.96
C PHE A 4 -4.19 5.29 -11.32
N LEU A 5 -2.91 5.70 -11.39
CA LEU A 5 -2.07 5.52 -12.57
C LEU A 5 -1.97 4.04 -12.98
N LYS A 6 -1.73 3.12 -12.02
CA LYS A 6 -1.74 1.67 -12.30
C LYS A 6 -3.06 1.19 -12.91
N ARG A 7 -4.20 1.70 -12.46
CA ARG A 7 -5.52 1.33 -13.01
C ARG A 7 -5.75 1.93 -14.40
N VAL A 8 -5.32 3.17 -14.62
CA VAL A 8 -5.40 3.84 -15.92
C VAL A 8 -4.53 3.13 -16.95
N VAL A 9 -3.29 2.78 -16.59
CA VAL A 9 -2.39 2.01 -17.46
C VAL A 9 -2.97 0.62 -17.74
N LEU A 10 -3.51 -0.08 -16.73
CA LEU A 10 -4.16 -1.36 -16.92
C LEU A 10 -5.37 -1.26 -17.87
N ALA A 11 -6.22 -0.23 -17.68
CA ALA A 11 -7.35 0.02 -18.56
C ALA A 11 -6.90 0.34 -19.99
N ALA A 12 -5.84 1.15 -20.16
CA ALA A 12 -5.27 1.47 -21.46
C ALA A 12 -4.71 0.22 -22.16
N VAL A 13 -4.04 -0.68 -21.42
CA VAL A 13 -3.56 -1.96 -21.95
C VAL A 13 -4.73 -2.85 -22.38
N ILE A 14 -5.79 -2.97 -21.56
CA ILE A 14 -6.99 -3.75 -21.91
C ILE A 14 -7.65 -3.18 -23.17
N VAL A 15 -7.79 -1.86 -23.27
CA VAL A 15 -8.37 -1.18 -24.44
C VAL A 15 -7.49 -1.38 -25.67
N ALA A 16 -6.16 -1.29 -25.55
CA ALA A 16 -5.24 -1.54 -26.65
C ALA A 16 -5.33 -2.99 -27.14
N VAL A 17 -5.37 -3.96 -26.23
CA VAL A 17 -5.57 -5.38 -26.56
C VAL A 17 -6.91 -5.60 -27.25
N ALA A 18 -7.98 -4.98 -26.76
CA ALA A 18 -9.30 -5.06 -27.38
C ALA A 18 -9.32 -4.46 -28.79
N LEU A 19 -8.71 -3.29 -28.98
CA LEU A 19 -8.60 -2.65 -30.29
C LEU A 19 -7.85 -3.52 -31.29
N VAL A 20 -6.74 -4.13 -30.87
CA VAL A 20 -5.97 -5.06 -31.71
C VAL A 20 -6.80 -6.32 -32.02
N ALA A 21 -7.51 -6.87 -31.04
CA ALA A 21 -8.32 -8.08 -31.22
C ALA A 21 -9.54 -7.88 -32.14
N ILE A 22 -10.11 -6.67 -32.22
CA ILE A 22 -11.27 -6.35 -33.06
C ILE A 22 -10.88 -6.09 -34.53
N GLN A 23 -9.60 -5.90 -34.83
CA GLN A 23 -9.17 -5.70 -36.22
C GLN A 23 -9.44 -6.96 -37.06
N PRO A 24 -10.10 -6.81 -38.22
CA PRO A 24 -10.52 -7.95 -39.06
C PRO A 24 -9.32 -8.76 -39.58
N GLU A 25 -8.18 -8.12 -39.78
CA GLU A 25 -6.91 -8.76 -40.17
C GLU A 25 -6.39 -9.69 -39.07
N ASN A 26 -6.48 -9.27 -37.81
CA ASN A 26 -6.07 -10.09 -36.67
C ASN A 26 -7.06 -11.24 -36.46
N LEU A 27 -8.35 -11.03 -36.64
CA LEU A 27 -9.35 -12.10 -36.59
C LEU A 27 -9.07 -13.22 -37.60
N GLN A 28 -8.63 -12.87 -38.82
CA GLN A 28 -8.20 -13.86 -39.81
C GLN A 28 -6.88 -14.54 -39.41
N ALA A 29 -5.92 -13.79 -38.86
CA ALA A 29 -4.67 -14.35 -38.34
C ALA A 29 -4.90 -15.33 -37.16
N LEU A 30 -5.90 -15.09 -36.31
CA LEU A 30 -6.27 -15.99 -35.21
C LEU A 30 -6.85 -17.34 -35.71
N GLY A 31 -7.48 -17.34 -36.88
CA GLY A 31 -8.01 -18.54 -37.53
C GLY A 31 -6.96 -19.37 -38.24
N GLN A 32 -5.73 -18.86 -38.40
CA GLN A 32 -4.63 -19.64 -38.95
C GLN A 32 -4.30 -20.79 -38.02
N THR A 33 -3.94 -21.93 -38.60
CA THR A 33 -3.49 -23.10 -37.85
C THR A 33 -1.98 -23.18 -37.96
N ILE A 34 -1.32 -23.31 -36.81
CA ILE A 34 0.12 -23.56 -36.76
C ILE A 34 0.31 -25.05 -36.52
N GLN A 35 1.17 -25.67 -37.33
CA GLN A 35 1.66 -27.01 -37.09
C GLN A 35 3.03 -26.91 -36.42
N PHE A 36 3.13 -27.51 -35.23
CA PHE A 36 4.39 -27.60 -34.52
C PHE A 36 5.04 -28.94 -34.86
N HIS A 37 6.21 -28.88 -35.50
CA HIS A 37 7.07 -30.02 -35.67
C HIS A 37 8.01 -30.09 -34.47
N VAL A 38 7.68 -30.95 -33.51
CA VAL A 38 8.54 -31.16 -32.35
C VAL A 38 9.45 -32.34 -32.64
N LYS A 39 10.73 -32.07 -32.89
CA LYS A 39 11.74 -33.12 -33.05
C LYS A 39 12.19 -33.57 -31.66
N LEU A 40 11.41 -34.46 -31.03
CA LEU A 40 11.84 -35.11 -29.80
C LEU A 40 12.92 -36.13 -30.17
N TRP A 41 14.18 -35.81 -29.85
CA TRP A 41 15.36 -36.68 -29.82
C TRP A 41 15.45 -37.72 -30.95
N ASP A 42 16.42 -37.57 -31.85
CA ASP A 42 16.65 -38.21 -33.17
C ASP A 42 16.22 -39.69 -33.45
N LEU A 43 15.77 -40.47 -32.47
CA LEU A 43 15.27 -41.84 -32.59
C LEU A 43 13.74 -42.02 -32.55
N TRP A 44 12.94 -41.04 -32.11
CA TRP A 44 11.48 -41.21 -32.02
C TRP A 44 10.78 -40.39 -33.12
N HIS A 45 9.91 -41.08 -33.87
CA HIS A 45 9.16 -40.59 -35.01
C HIS A 45 8.75 -39.12 -34.91
N LEU A 46 8.91 -38.35 -36.01
CA LEU A 46 8.42 -36.98 -36.14
C LEU A 46 6.94 -36.95 -35.75
N TYR A 47 6.66 -36.56 -34.52
CA TYR A 47 5.30 -36.38 -34.04
C TYR A 47 4.82 -35.04 -34.56
N SER A 48 4.13 -35.07 -35.70
CA SER A 48 3.46 -33.90 -36.23
C SER A 48 2.19 -33.69 -35.42
N THR A 49 2.23 -32.68 -34.54
CA THR A 49 1.07 -32.28 -33.74
C THR A 49 -0.07 -31.85 -34.68
N PRO A 50 -1.32 -32.26 -34.43
CA PRO A 50 -2.45 -31.80 -35.24
C PRO A 50 -2.51 -30.26 -35.27
N PRO A 51 -2.95 -29.68 -36.40
CA PRO A 51 -2.99 -28.23 -36.59
C PRO A 51 -3.79 -27.56 -35.46
N PHE A 52 -3.12 -26.68 -34.70
CA PHE A 52 -3.73 -25.98 -33.59
C PHE A 52 -4.05 -24.53 -34.01
N PRO A 53 -5.27 -24.03 -33.77
CA PRO A 53 -5.62 -22.65 -34.08
C PRO A 53 -4.84 -21.69 -33.16
N VAL A 54 -4.28 -20.63 -33.76
CA VAL A 54 -3.48 -19.61 -33.08
C VAL A 54 -4.26 -18.93 -31.96
N ALA A 55 -5.58 -18.80 -32.12
CA ALA A 55 -6.49 -18.29 -31.10
C ALA A 55 -6.36 -19.01 -29.74
N LEU A 56 -6.18 -20.33 -29.72
CA LEU A 56 -6.05 -21.09 -28.47
C LEU A 56 -4.72 -20.79 -27.76
N LEU A 57 -3.64 -20.60 -28.53
CA LEU A 57 -2.34 -20.26 -27.98
C LEU A 57 -2.37 -18.87 -27.33
N PHE A 58 -2.88 -17.87 -28.05
CA PHE A 58 -3.07 -16.53 -27.51
C PHE A 58 -4.02 -16.50 -26.32
N GLY A 59 -5.11 -17.26 -26.37
CA GLY A 59 -6.05 -17.41 -25.25
C GLY A 59 -5.36 -17.98 -24.01
N ALA A 60 -4.54 -19.02 -24.16
CA ALA A 60 -3.80 -19.63 -23.06
C ALA A 60 -2.77 -18.66 -22.44
N PHE A 61 -1.98 -17.97 -23.27
CA PHE A 61 -1.03 -16.97 -22.77
C PHE A 61 -1.72 -15.77 -22.12
N PHE A 62 -2.87 -15.34 -22.66
CA PHE A 62 -3.65 -14.27 -22.06
C PHE A 62 -4.20 -14.68 -20.69
N LEU A 63 -4.78 -15.88 -20.57
CA LEU A 63 -5.20 -16.42 -19.28
C LEU A 63 -4.04 -16.51 -18.29
N LEU A 64 -2.88 -16.98 -18.74
CA LEU A 64 -1.69 -17.10 -17.90
C LEU A 64 -1.21 -15.71 -17.43
N GLY A 65 -1.16 -14.74 -18.33
CA GLY A 65 -0.83 -13.35 -18.00
C GLY A 65 -1.83 -12.73 -17.03
N LEU A 66 -3.13 -13.00 -17.20
CA LEU A 66 -4.17 -12.57 -16.28
C LEU A 66 -4.01 -13.22 -14.90
N LEU A 67 -3.67 -14.51 -14.86
CA LEU A 67 -3.42 -15.24 -13.63
C LEU A 67 -2.23 -14.63 -12.88
N VAL A 68 -1.10 -14.44 -13.56
CA VAL A 68 0.12 -13.84 -12.99
C VAL A 68 -0.14 -12.42 -12.48
N ALA A 69 -0.85 -11.60 -13.26
CA ALA A 69 -1.22 -10.24 -12.85
C ALA A 69 -2.15 -10.24 -11.64
N GLY A 70 -3.15 -11.13 -11.62
CA GLY A 70 -4.06 -11.31 -10.49
C GLY A 70 -3.32 -11.74 -9.22
N PHE A 71 -2.46 -12.75 -9.34
CA PHE A 71 -1.63 -13.22 -8.23
C PHE A 71 -0.70 -12.12 -7.71
N HIS A 72 -0.03 -11.35 -8.57
CA HIS A 72 0.84 -10.25 -8.14
C HIS A 72 0.10 -9.22 -7.28
N GLY A 73 -1.14 -8.87 -7.65
CA GLY A 73 -1.98 -7.96 -6.87
C GLY A 73 -2.40 -8.54 -5.50
N VAL A 74 -2.64 -9.84 -5.43
CA VAL A 74 -2.98 -10.56 -4.20
C VAL A 74 -1.75 -10.69 -3.29
N PHE A 75 -0.61 -11.10 -3.82
CA PHE A 75 0.65 -11.23 -3.07
C PHE A 75 1.11 -9.90 -2.49
N GLU A 76 1.03 -8.79 -3.23
CA GLU A 76 1.32 -7.45 -2.68
C GLU A 76 0.41 -7.11 -1.48
N ARG A 77 -0.88 -7.48 -1.52
CA ARG A 77 -1.80 -7.23 -0.40
C ARG A 77 -1.49 -8.09 0.81
N LEU A 78 -1.12 -9.36 0.61
CA LEU A 78 -0.75 -10.27 1.68
C LEU A 78 0.57 -9.82 2.34
N ALA A 79 1.58 -9.45 1.55
CA ALA A 79 2.85 -8.93 2.05
C ALA A 79 2.66 -7.64 2.87
N ARG A 80 1.83 -6.70 2.38
CA ARG A 80 1.48 -5.48 3.13
C ARG A 80 0.77 -5.78 4.44
N ARG A 81 -0.15 -6.77 4.47
CA ARG A 81 -0.81 -7.19 5.72
C ARG A 81 0.18 -7.81 6.72
N ALA A 82 1.14 -8.60 6.23
CA ALA A 82 2.19 -9.15 7.08
C ALA A 82 3.09 -8.05 7.68
N GLU A 83 3.42 -7.03 6.88
CA GLU A 83 4.16 -5.85 7.36
C GLU A 83 3.40 -5.05 8.42
N VAL A 84 2.10 -4.82 8.22
CA VAL A 84 1.26 -4.11 9.21
C VAL A 84 1.27 -4.87 10.54
N ARG A 85 1.08 -6.20 10.51
CA ARG A 85 1.15 -7.02 11.73
C ARG A 85 2.50 -6.95 12.44
N LYS A 86 3.61 -6.87 11.71
CA LYS A 86 4.94 -6.70 12.31
C LYS A 86 5.09 -5.33 12.98
N ARG A 87 4.59 -4.27 12.35
CA ARG A 87 4.61 -2.91 12.92
C ARG A 87 3.73 -2.82 14.17
N ASP A 88 2.53 -3.40 14.15
CA ASP A 88 1.63 -3.41 15.31
C ASP A 88 2.22 -4.14 16.52
N ARG A 89 2.90 -5.27 16.30
CA ARG A 89 3.61 -5.98 17.38
C ARG A 89 4.68 -5.11 18.03
N ARG A 90 5.45 -4.39 17.20
CA ARG A 90 6.52 -3.52 17.67
C ARG A 90 6.01 -2.29 18.41
N ILE A 91 4.87 -1.74 17.99
CA ILE A 91 4.18 -0.67 18.72
C ILE A 91 3.78 -1.16 20.11
N ARG A 92 3.17 -2.34 20.21
CA ARG A 92 2.75 -2.91 21.50
C ARG A 92 3.92 -3.21 22.43
N GLU A 93 5.03 -3.71 21.91
CA GLU A 93 6.26 -3.91 22.70
C GLU A 93 6.78 -2.57 23.24
N LEU A 94 6.90 -1.56 22.39
CA LEU A 94 7.36 -0.23 22.80
C LEU A 94 6.39 0.44 23.79
N GLU A 95 5.08 0.27 23.62
CA GLU A 95 4.08 0.75 24.58
C GLU A 95 4.24 0.06 25.94
N ALA A 96 4.45 -1.25 25.95
CA ALA A 96 4.70 -2.01 27.18
C ALA A 96 6.01 -1.59 27.87
N GLU A 97 7.08 -1.33 27.10
CA GLU A 97 8.34 -0.80 27.63
C GLU A 97 8.17 0.59 28.24
N VAL A 98 7.45 1.49 27.57
CA VAL A 98 7.14 2.83 28.10
C VAL A 98 6.33 2.73 29.38
N GLU A 99 5.35 1.82 29.44
CA GLU A 99 4.52 1.63 30.61
C GLU A 99 5.29 1.01 31.79
N ALA A 100 6.19 0.07 31.51
CA ALA A 100 7.11 -0.50 32.49
C ALA A 100 8.09 0.55 33.04
N LEU A 101 8.68 1.37 32.16
CA LEU A 101 9.57 2.47 32.55
C LEU A 101 8.83 3.53 33.36
N LYS A 102 7.57 3.86 33.00
CA LYS A 102 6.72 4.76 33.80
C LYS A 102 6.45 4.21 35.19
N LYS A 103 6.15 2.91 35.31
CA LYS A 103 5.95 2.24 36.61
C LYS A 103 7.22 2.24 37.44
N GLN A 104 8.37 1.88 36.85
CA GLN A 104 9.67 1.93 37.53
C GLN A 104 10.04 3.35 37.97
N LEU A 105 9.76 4.36 37.14
CA LEU A 105 9.99 5.76 37.50
C LEU A 105 9.07 6.21 38.65
N ALA A 106 7.82 5.76 38.67
CA ALA A 106 6.86 6.02 39.75
C ALA A 106 7.18 5.24 41.04
N GLU A 107 7.92 4.14 40.95
CA GLU A 107 8.40 3.37 42.10
C GLU A 107 9.69 3.95 42.68
N VAL A 108 10.60 4.44 41.82
CA VAL A 108 11.85 5.11 42.22
C VAL A 108 11.61 6.53 42.71
N ARG A 109 10.55 7.20 42.26
CA ARG A 109 10.11 8.48 42.80
C ARG A 109 9.00 8.22 43.82
N PRO A 110 9.26 8.28 45.13
CA PRO A 110 8.19 8.24 46.13
C PRO A 110 7.17 9.33 45.78
N PRO A 111 5.88 9.15 46.14
CA PRO A 111 4.86 10.16 45.90
C PRO A 111 5.42 11.49 46.39
N ALA A 112 5.62 12.41 45.44
CA ALA A 112 5.87 13.79 45.79
C ALA A 112 4.74 14.15 46.73
N GLU A 113 5.15 14.44 47.97
CA GLU A 113 4.33 14.92 49.07
C GLU A 113 3.16 15.72 48.48
N PRO A 114 1.90 15.40 48.84
CA PRO A 114 0.75 16.16 48.35
C PRO A 114 1.10 17.63 48.54
N PRO A 115 0.95 18.48 47.51
CA PRO A 115 1.38 19.87 47.60
C PRO A 115 0.80 20.42 48.88
N ALA A 116 1.69 20.76 49.82
CA ALA A 116 1.33 21.35 51.10
C ALA A 116 0.25 22.40 50.79
N PRO A 117 -0.89 22.39 51.50
CA PRO A 117 -2.03 23.22 51.18
C PRO A 117 -1.51 24.62 50.94
N ALA A 118 -1.69 25.09 49.70
CA ALA A 118 -1.19 26.36 49.24
C ALA A 118 -1.46 27.38 50.34
N ALA A 119 -0.38 27.85 50.98
CA ALA A 119 -0.46 28.97 51.89
C ALA A 119 -1.25 30.06 51.16
N PRO A 120 -2.29 30.63 51.78
CA PRO A 120 -3.25 31.46 51.08
C PRO A 120 -2.47 32.56 50.39
N VAL A 121 -2.56 32.57 49.05
CA VAL A 121 -2.12 33.68 48.23
C VAL A 121 -2.85 34.89 48.79
N LYS A 122 -2.12 35.75 49.50
CA LYS A 122 -2.59 37.10 49.82
C LYS A 122 -2.85 37.77 48.49
N GLU A 123 -4.10 37.75 48.10
CA GLU A 123 -4.68 38.50 47.00
C GLU A 123 -4.39 39.98 47.31
N SER A 124 -3.30 40.48 46.74
CA SER A 124 -2.99 41.90 46.76
C SER A 124 -4.03 42.58 45.86
N PRO A 125 -4.75 43.61 46.35
CA PRO A 125 -5.82 44.25 45.57
C PRO A 125 -5.29 44.78 44.23
N PRO A 126 -6.10 44.74 43.16
CA PRO A 126 -5.70 45.20 41.84
C PRO A 126 -5.34 46.69 41.92
N ALA A 127 -4.12 47.00 41.47
CA ALA A 127 -3.65 48.36 41.30
C ALA A 127 -4.57 49.09 40.31
N VAL A 128 -5.27 50.10 40.82
CA VAL A 128 -6.02 51.09 40.04
C VAL A 128 -5.04 51.78 39.08
N PRO A 129 -5.32 51.84 37.75
CA PRO A 129 -4.48 52.61 36.84
C PRO A 129 -4.61 54.11 37.15
N PRO A 130 -3.49 54.88 37.19
CA PRO A 130 -3.56 56.32 37.42
C PRO A 130 -4.25 57.05 36.25
N PRO A 131 -4.91 58.19 36.53
CA PRO A 131 -5.68 58.96 35.56
C PRO A 131 -4.78 59.58 34.49
N ALA A 132 -5.34 59.72 33.28
CA ALA A 132 -4.73 60.43 32.17
C ALA A 132 -4.40 61.87 32.59
N GLU A 133 -3.11 62.19 32.65
CA GLU A 133 -2.65 63.57 32.74
C GLU A 133 -2.47 64.12 31.32
N ASP A 134 -3.13 65.26 31.13
CA ASP A 134 -3.14 66.10 29.95
C ASP A 134 -1.71 66.42 29.44
N GLU A 135 -1.58 66.44 28.12
CA GLU A 135 -0.42 67.03 27.43
C GLU A 135 -0.28 68.52 27.78
N PRO A 136 0.95 69.00 27.97
CA PRO A 136 1.28 70.37 27.60
C PRO A 136 2.57 70.39 26.77
N THR A 137 2.45 70.71 25.48
CA THR A 137 3.58 71.20 24.69
C THR A 137 3.14 72.35 23.79
N LEU A 138 3.53 73.55 24.25
CA LEU A 138 4.07 74.71 23.52
C LEU A 138 3.52 75.03 22.13
#